data_AF-A0A3D1HHX2-F1
#
_entry.id   AF-A0A3D1HHX2-F1
#
_cell.length_a   1.000
_cell.length_b   1.000
_cell.length_c   1.000
_cell.angle_alpha   90.00
_cell.angle_beta   90.00
_cell.angle_gamma   90.00
#
_symmetry.space_group_name_H-M   'P 1'
#
loop_
_entity.id
_entity.type
_entity.pdbx_description
1 polymer ?
#
loop_
_entity_poly.entity_id
_entity_poly.type
_entity_poly.pdbx_seq_one_letter_code
_entity_poly.pdbx_strand_id
1 'polypeptide(L)' 'MAEQFIDYRADMERPLPMIFQSRYLTIKDFDRSMNLFKLDFPNDEVKRGFVVLLADYRKWEP' A
#
# COMPACT_ATOMS: atom_id res chain seq x y z
N MET A 1 -10.11 -8.46 -10.47
CA MET A 1 -9.52 -9.06 -9.25
C MET A 1 -8.00 -9.04 -9.31
N ALA A 2 -7.35 -9.78 -10.22
CA ALA A 2 -5.90 -9.67 -10.41
C ALA A 2 -5.48 -8.36 -11.10
N GLU A 3 -6.33 -7.79 -11.98
CA GLU A 3 -6.05 -6.53 -12.69
C GLU A 3 -5.71 -5.35 -11.79
N GLN A 4 -6.31 -5.23 -10.59
CA GLN A 4 -6.03 -4.15 -9.64
C GLN A 4 -4.61 -4.19 -9.07
N PHE A 5 -3.94 -5.34 -9.15
CA PHE A 5 -2.55 -5.52 -8.70
C PHE A 5 -1.57 -5.65 -9.87
N ILE A 6 -2.08 -5.74 -11.11
CA ILE A 6 -1.30 -5.96 -12.33
C ILE A 6 -1.17 -4.67 -13.17
N ASP A 7 -2.10 -3.72 -13.08
CA ASP A 7 -1.99 -2.46 -13.83
C ASP A 7 -0.83 -1.62 -13.29
N TYR A 8 0.32 -1.74 -13.97
CA TYR A 8 1.60 -1.06 -13.69
C TYR A 8 1.57 0.43 -14.06
N ARG A 9 0.50 0.91 -14.71
CA ARG A 9 0.36 2.33 -15.02
C ARG A 9 0.14 3.08 -13.71
N ALA A 10 1.25 3.49 -13.12
CA ALA A 10 1.36 4.47 -12.07
C ALA A 10 0.77 5.79 -12.55
N ASP A 11 -0.56 5.90 -12.52
CA ASP A 11 -1.20 7.21 -12.44
C ASP A 11 -1.12 7.65 -10.97
N MET A 12 -1.00 8.97 -10.73
CA MET A 12 -1.05 9.50 -9.37
C MET A 12 -2.38 9.16 -8.67
N GLU A 13 -3.40 8.76 -9.45
CA GLU A 13 -4.76 8.49 -9.02
C GLU A 13 -4.96 7.06 -8.49
N ARG A 14 -4.06 6.11 -8.80
CA ARG A 14 -4.14 4.71 -8.35
C ARG A 14 -2.80 4.26 -7.75
N PRO A 15 -2.46 4.69 -6.53
CA PRO A 15 -1.20 4.34 -5.87
C PRO A 15 -1.12 2.86 -5.41
N LEU A 16 -2.25 2.15 -5.36
CA LEU A 16 -2.33 0.80 -4.78
C LEU A 16 -1.43 -0.25 -5.46
N PRO A 17 -1.37 -0.36 -6.81
CA PRO A 17 -0.46 -1.29 -7.49
C PRO A 17 1.01 -0.98 -7.18
N MET A 18 1.38 0.30 -7.11
CA MET A 18 2.75 0.72 -6.79
C MET A 18 3.14 0.35 -5.35
N ILE A 19 2.26 0.60 -4.38
CA ILE A 19 2.49 0.26 -2.96
C ILE A 19 2.67 -1.25 -2.79
N PHE A 20 1.90 -2.04 -3.54
CA PHE A 20 2.00 -3.50 -3.52
C PHE A 20 3.29 -4.01 -4.17
N GLN A 21 3.67 -3.51 -5.35
CA GLN A 21 4.89 -3.90 -6.06
C GLN A 21 6.17 -3.47 -5.34
N SER A 22 6.16 -2.29 -4.74
CA SER A 22 7.25 -1.79 -3.89
C SER A 22 7.31 -2.49 -2.53
N ARG A 23 6.38 -3.42 -2.26
CA ARG A 23 6.29 -4.26 -1.06
C ARG A 23 6.08 -3.49 0.24
N TYR A 24 5.46 -2.31 0.17
CA TYR A 24 5.02 -1.60 1.37
C TYR A 24 3.83 -2.29 2.03
N LEU A 25 2.92 -2.86 1.23
CA LEU A 25 1.79 -3.64 1.71
C LEU A 25 1.77 -5.02 1.06
N THR A 26 1.28 -6.01 1.80
CA THR A 26 1.11 -7.39 1.36
C THR A 26 -0.31 -7.88 1.66
N ILE A 27 -0.81 -8.84 0.89
CA ILE A 27 -2.10 -9.48 1.17
C ILE A 27 -1.92 -10.37 2.40
N LYS A 28 -2.67 -10.08 3.45
CA LYS A 28 -2.69 -10.87 4.68
C LYS A 28 -3.84 -11.87 4.71
N ASP A 29 -4.97 -11.50 4.13
CA ASP A 29 -6.17 -12.33 4.10
C ASP A 29 -7.12 -11.91 2.97
N PHE A 30 -8.10 -12.77 2.67
CA PHE A 30 -9.19 -12.48 1.73
C PHE A 30 -10.54 -12.80 2.35
N ASP A 31 -11.33 -11.75 2.60
CA ASP A 31 -12.72 -11.88 3.04
C ASP A 31 -13.61 -12.15 1.83
N ARG A 32 -14.05 -13.41 1.70
CA ARG A 32 -14.92 -13.86 0.62
C ARG A 32 -16.34 -13.29 0.70
N SER A 33 -16.82 -12.97 1.90
CA SER A 33 -18.18 -12.46 2.11
C SER A 33 -18.30 -11.02 1.61
N MET A 34 -17.23 -10.24 1.80
CA MET A 34 -17.15 -8.85 1.35
C MET A 34 -16.44 -8.71 -0.01
N ASN A 35 -15.82 -9.78 -0.50
CA ASN A 35 -14.93 -9.77 -1.67
C ASN A 35 -13.80 -8.73 -1.53
N LEU A 36 -13.19 -8.66 -0.34
CA LEU A 36 -12.16 -7.69 0.01
C LEU A 36 -10.86 -8.37 0.43
N PHE A 37 -9.73 -7.75 0.05
CA PHE A 37 -8.41 -8.14 0.54
C PHE A 37 -8.03 -7.34 1.78
N LYS A 38 -7.56 -8.05 2.80
CA LYS A 38 -6.89 -7.42 3.93
C LYS A 38 -5.43 -7.21 3.58
N LEU A 39 -4.97 -5.96 3.65
CA LEU A 39 -3.58 -5.58 3.43
C LEU A 39 -2.89 -5.28 4.75
N ASP A 40 -1.61 -5.64 4.87
CA ASP A 40 -0.78 -5.36 6.04
C ASP A 40 0.70 -5.19 5.65
N PHE A 41 1.50 -4.61 6.54
CA PHE A 41 2.94 -4.45 6.35
C PHE A 41 3.64 -5.82 6.43
N PRO A 42 4.65 -6.08 5.57
CA PRO A 42 5.36 -7.36 5.57
C PRO A 42 6.21 -7.57 6.83
N ASN A 43 6.67 -6.49 7.46
CA ASN A 43 7.49 -6.50 8.67
C ASN A 43 7.45 -5.13 9.38
N ASP A 44 8.03 -5.09 10.59
CA ASP A 44 8.06 -3.89 11.42
C ASP A 44 8.96 -2.76 10.88
N GLU A 45 9.98 -3.07 10.09
CA GLU A 45 10.87 -2.07 9.49
C GLU A 45 10.10 -1.21 8.47
N VAL A 46 9.37 -1.86 7.57
CA VAL A 46 8.52 -1.19 6.58
C VAL A 46 7.44 -0.36 7.26
N LYS A 47 6.80 -0.90 8.32
CA LYS A 47 5.81 -0.18 9.12
C LYS A 47 6.40 1.09 9.76
N ARG A 48 7.59 0.99 10.37
CA ARG A 48 8.28 2.13 10.99
C ARG A 48 8.69 3.17 9.95
N GLY A 49 9.26 2.75 8.82
CA GLY A 49 9.62 3.66 7.72
C GLY A 49 8.42 4.42 7.16
N PHE A 50 7.27 3.76 7.02
CA PHE A 50 6.04 4.40 6.56
C PHE A 50 5.53 5.47 7.53
N VAL A 51 5.58 5.22 8.86
CA VAL A 51 5.19 6.20 9.87
C VAL A 51 6.11 7.43 9.85
N VAL A 52 7.42 7.23 9.67
CA VAL A 52 8.38 8.34 9.52
C VAL A 52 8.04 9.17 8.29
N LEU A 53 7.77 8.53 7.15
CA LEU A 53 7.40 9.22 5.91
C LEU A 53 6.11 10.07 6.07
N LEU A 54 5.09 9.54 6.75
CA LEU A 54 3.87 10.30 7.05
C LEU A 54 4.11 11.45 8.04
N ALA A 55 4.97 11.25 9.04
CA ALA A 55 5.30 12.27 10.02
C ALA A 55 6.11 13.42 9.39
N ASP A 56 7.03 13.11 8.47
CA ASP A 56 7.80 14.12 7.73
C ASP A 56 6.95 14.85 6.69
N TYR A 57 5.94 14.21 6.10
CA TYR A 57 4.96 14.90 5.25
C TYR A 57 4.28 16.07 5.98
N ARG A 58 4.07 15.96 7.30
CA ARG A 58 3.48 17.03 8.13
C ARG A 58 4.42 18.23 8.33
N LYS A 59 5.72 18.12 8.03
CA LYS A 59 6.69 19.22 8.11
C LYS A 59 6.85 19.99 6.81
N TRP A 60 6.20 19.55 5.73
CA TRP A 60 6.19 20.26 4.46
C TRP A 60 5.05 21.29 4.46
N GLU A 61 5.36 22.55 4.77
CA GLU A 61 4.51 23.69 4.41
C GLU A 61 5.06 24.27 3.08
N PRO A 62 4.21 24.52 2.07
CA PRO A 62 4.65 25.03 0.77
C PRO A 62 5.25 26.44 0.82
#